data_AF-A0A2E9TPG2-F1
#
_entry.id   AF-A0A2E9TPG2-F1
#
_cell.length_a   1.000
_cell.length_b   1.000
_cell.length_c   1.000
_cell.angle_alpha   90.00
_cell.angle_beta   90.00
_cell.angle_gamma   90.00
#
_symmetry.space_group_name_H-M   'P 1'
#
loop_
_entity.id
_entity.type
_entity.pdbx_description
1 polymer ?
#
loop_
_entity_poly.entity_id
_entity_poly.type
_entity_poly.pdbx_seq_one_letter_code
_entity_poly.pdbx_strand_id
1 'polypeptide(L)'
;MANPILIKIPRHADRVLVEAFLKFSAAIGSPHVSVNAGVGGNYQIDSKNPISDELEKLLSYDASVVQGISTSIPGFNVNLHRGGYPHQNQSKSAIYDDIGVQIDPSQCKLSEGQRVEFVGLVTKHLGSFDPMRHVKGGVSEEQDQLLAIHNATLERLESLNENLIRDSEKFRRKVEKDYRERSAELEEKYDERSDQLNAEIDEKRKALAGRKEELAAKIKEIDDRQNTHVRRELRQQILEEIRNRTEKFKLTKGTNNLRWPIHVVCVLLVGALAASALYYAVETIEALRSDPINNLSVAILVGKQILLSGAFGASVIFYVRWMNAWFSQHASTEFQLRQFQLDIERASWVVETALEWKDAKGSTIPAELLGPISNNLFGAESTDSSVVTPADELASALLGTASKVRLNVAGSELELDGKKLNKA
;
A
#
# COMPACT_ATOMS: atom_id res chain seq x y z
N MET A 1 90.52 55.70 -13.37
CA MET A 1 89.44 54.68 -13.32
C MET A 1 88.76 54.83 -11.97
N ALA A 2 87.43 54.93 -11.93
CA ALA A 2 86.70 55.04 -10.67
C ALA A 2 86.76 53.70 -9.90
N ASN A 3 86.82 53.76 -8.56
CA ASN A 3 86.76 52.56 -7.73
C ASN A 3 85.38 51.90 -7.86
N PRO A 4 85.31 50.55 -7.93
CA PRO A 4 84.03 49.84 -7.97
C PRO A 4 83.22 50.10 -6.69
N ILE A 5 81.90 50.24 -6.83
CA ILE A 5 80.98 50.21 -5.71
C ILE A 5 80.83 48.75 -5.29
N LEU A 6 81.18 48.42 -4.04
CA LEU A 6 81.17 47.06 -3.53
C LEU A 6 79.90 46.81 -2.72
N ILE A 7 79.13 45.80 -3.12
CA ILE A 7 77.97 45.28 -2.38
C ILE A 7 78.35 43.91 -1.82
N LYS A 8 78.27 43.76 -0.50
CA LYS A 8 78.62 42.52 0.20
C LYS A 8 77.40 41.61 0.31
N ILE A 9 77.57 40.33 -0.02
CA ILE A 9 76.51 39.32 0.05
C ILE A 9 77.03 38.08 0.80
N PRO A 10 76.19 37.35 1.54
CA PRO A 10 76.60 36.10 2.15
C PRO A 10 76.91 35.07 1.06
N ARG A 11 77.76 34.10 1.37
CA ARG A 11 78.10 33.04 0.42
C ARG A 11 76.84 32.21 0.08
N HIS A 12 76.54 32.12 -1.22
CA HIS A 12 75.44 31.33 -1.76
C HIS A 12 75.94 30.18 -2.64
N ALA A 13 75.09 29.17 -2.83
CA ALA A 13 75.34 28.10 -3.79
C ALA A 13 75.43 28.64 -5.22
N ASP A 14 76.22 27.98 -6.07
CA ASP A 14 76.47 28.42 -7.45
C ASP A 14 75.18 28.57 -8.27
N ARG A 15 74.19 27.71 -8.02
CA ARG A 15 72.87 27.77 -8.65
C ARG A 15 72.14 29.08 -8.38
N VAL A 16 72.07 29.49 -7.12
CA VAL A 16 71.37 30.71 -6.71
C VAL A 16 72.05 31.95 -7.31
N LEU A 17 73.39 31.94 -7.35
CA LEU A 17 74.18 33.03 -7.94
C LEU A 17 73.95 33.12 -9.46
N VAL A 18 74.00 32.00 -10.18
CA VAL A 18 73.78 31.98 -11.63
C VAL A 18 72.34 32.37 -11.98
N GLU A 19 71.33 31.84 -11.27
CA GLU A 19 69.93 32.22 -11.47
C GLU A 19 69.68 33.71 -11.19
N ALA A 20 70.30 34.26 -10.15
CA ALA A 20 70.21 35.69 -9.84
C ALA A 20 70.86 36.55 -10.93
N PHE A 21 72.06 36.19 -11.41
CA PHE A 21 72.74 36.91 -12.49
C PHE A 21 72.01 36.81 -13.84
N LEU A 22 71.31 35.71 -14.11
CA LEU A 22 70.42 35.62 -15.28
C LEU A 22 69.25 36.60 -15.17
N LYS A 23 68.58 36.66 -14.00
CA LYS A 23 67.53 37.66 -13.75
C LYS A 23 68.06 39.09 -13.84
N PHE A 24 69.28 39.34 -13.37
CA PHE A 24 69.92 40.66 -13.51
C PHE A 24 70.24 40.98 -14.96
N SER A 25 70.76 40.02 -15.73
CA SER A 25 71.03 40.22 -17.16
C SER A 25 69.76 40.58 -17.93
N ALA A 26 68.63 39.93 -17.59
CA ALA A 26 67.32 40.23 -18.17
C ALA A 26 66.80 41.63 -17.81
N ALA A 27 66.98 42.06 -16.55
CA ALA A 27 66.57 43.39 -16.09
C ALA A 27 67.43 44.53 -16.67
N ILE A 28 68.74 44.29 -16.81
CA ILE A 28 69.71 45.27 -17.35
C ILE A 28 69.71 45.26 -18.90
N GLY A 29 69.22 44.19 -19.53
CA GLY A 29 69.20 44.01 -20.99
C GLY A 29 70.54 43.54 -21.56
N SER A 30 71.37 42.87 -20.75
CA SER A 30 72.64 42.30 -21.20
C SER A 30 72.40 40.98 -21.93
N PRO A 31 72.95 40.80 -23.15
CA PRO A 31 72.80 39.54 -23.88
C PRO A 31 73.62 38.40 -23.30
N HIS A 32 74.69 38.68 -22.55
CA HIS A 32 75.64 37.65 -22.11
C HIS A 32 76.01 37.77 -20.63
N VAL A 33 76.07 36.62 -19.96
CA VAL A 33 76.63 36.45 -18.62
C VAL A 33 77.83 35.51 -18.73
N SER A 34 78.98 35.94 -18.23
CA SER A 34 80.20 35.12 -18.19
C SER A 34 80.38 34.55 -16.79
N VAL A 35 80.50 33.24 -16.68
CA VAL A 35 80.70 32.49 -15.43
C VAL A 35 82.08 31.84 -15.44
N ASN A 36 82.90 32.16 -14.45
CA ASN A 36 84.23 31.57 -14.27
C ASN A 36 84.17 30.53 -13.14
N ALA A 37 84.30 29.25 -13.50
CA ALA A 37 84.30 28.11 -12.57
C ALA A 37 85.71 27.71 -12.09
N GLY A 38 86.70 28.60 -12.21
CA GLY A 38 88.09 28.30 -11.87
C GLY A 38 88.63 27.13 -12.68
N VAL A 39 88.85 25.99 -12.01
CA VAL A 39 89.33 24.74 -12.64
C VAL A 39 88.32 24.19 -13.65
N GLY A 40 87.04 24.49 -13.47
CA GLY A 40 85.96 24.07 -14.37
C GLY A 40 85.87 24.85 -15.68
N GLY A 41 86.69 25.89 -15.90
CA GLY A 41 86.68 26.70 -17.12
C GLY A 41 85.74 27.92 -17.08
N ASN A 42 85.66 28.64 -18.21
CA ASN A 42 84.82 29.83 -18.38
C ASN A 42 83.65 29.51 -19.31
N TYR A 43 82.43 29.82 -18.86
CA TYR A 43 81.19 29.58 -19.59
C TYR A 43 80.53 30.92 -19.93
N GLN A 44 80.00 31.05 -21.15
CA GLN A 44 79.23 32.21 -21.56
C GLN A 44 77.78 31.79 -21.79
N ILE A 45 76.86 32.38 -21.02
CA ILE A 45 75.44 32.10 -21.06
C ILE A 45 74.75 33.27 -21.78
N ASP A 46 73.93 32.96 -22.77
CA ASP A 46 73.03 33.95 -23.36
C ASP A 46 71.75 34.01 -22.54
N SER A 47 71.29 35.21 -22.18
CA SER A 47 70.09 35.44 -21.38
C SER A 47 68.83 34.79 -21.98
N LYS A 48 68.84 34.50 -23.29
CA LYS A 48 67.70 33.92 -24.03
C LYS A 48 67.84 32.44 -24.40
N ASN A 49 69.04 31.86 -24.34
CA ASN A 49 69.27 30.46 -24.72
C ASN A 49 69.34 29.55 -23.48
N PRO A 50 68.96 28.26 -23.61
CA PRO A 50 69.10 27.31 -22.52
C PRO A 50 70.56 27.19 -22.06
N ILE A 51 70.72 27.00 -20.74
CA ILE A 51 71.99 26.75 -20.07
C ILE A 51 72.67 25.54 -20.74
N SER A 52 73.96 25.64 -21.08
CA SER A 52 74.71 24.51 -21.65
C SER A 52 74.76 23.32 -20.69
N ASP A 53 74.60 22.09 -21.20
CA ASP A 53 74.59 20.82 -20.43
C ASP A 53 75.75 20.69 -19.41
N GLU A 54 76.93 21.24 -19.73
CA GLU A 54 78.12 21.22 -18.86
C GLU A 54 77.96 22.11 -17.63
N LEU A 55 77.36 23.29 -17.81
CA LEU A 55 77.05 24.21 -16.72
C LEU A 55 75.87 23.68 -15.90
N GLU A 56 74.87 23.05 -16.53
CA GLU A 56 73.76 22.42 -15.80
C GLU A 56 74.26 21.29 -14.89
N LYS A 57 75.22 20.48 -15.34
CA LYS A 57 75.90 19.49 -14.49
C LYS A 57 76.63 20.16 -13.32
N LEU A 58 77.37 21.25 -13.56
CA LEU A 58 78.05 21.99 -12.49
C LEU A 58 77.06 22.57 -11.47
N LEU A 59 75.93 23.09 -11.94
CA LEU A 59 74.85 23.63 -11.10
C LEU A 59 74.10 22.54 -10.32
N SER A 60 74.05 21.30 -10.83
CA SER A 60 73.39 20.18 -10.15
C SER A 60 74.10 19.69 -8.88
N TYR A 61 75.39 20.00 -8.73
CA TYR A 61 76.18 19.60 -7.57
C TYR A 61 76.04 20.54 -6.36
N ASP A 62 75.30 21.64 -6.48
CA ASP A 62 75.15 22.69 -5.44
C ASP A 62 76.49 23.10 -4.79
N ALA A 63 77.56 23.06 -5.58
CA ALA A 63 78.90 23.35 -5.10
C ALA A 63 79.15 24.88 -5.02
N SER A 64 80.29 25.26 -4.45
CA SER A 64 80.80 26.64 -4.41
C SER A 64 82.12 26.75 -5.17
N VAL A 65 82.09 26.36 -6.44
CA VAL A 65 83.26 26.29 -7.34
C VAL A 65 83.40 27.55 -8.20
N VAL A 66 82.30 28.23 -8.53
CA VAL A 66 82.32 29.50 -9.30
C VAL A 66 83.13 30.59 -8.60
N GLN A 67 84.23 31.03 -9.21
CA GLN A 67 85.11 32.05 -8.64
C GLN A 67 84.67 33.48 -8.98
N GLY A 68 83.95 33.65 -10.10
CA GLY A 68 83.37 34.93 -10.44
C GLY A 68 82.32 34.84 -11.53
N ILE A 69 81.40 35.81 -11.53
CA ILE A 69 80.37 35.97 -12.55
C ILE A 69 80.39 37.42 -12.99
N SER A 70 80.44 37.68 -14.28
CA SER A 70 80.45 39.03 -14.82
C SER A 70 79.35 39.22 -15.86
N THR A 71 78.65 40.33 -15.78
CA THR A 71 77.75 40.81 -16.83
C THR A 71 78.08 42.26 -17.12
N SER A 72 78.22 42.60 -18.41
CA SER A 72 78.62 43.95 -18.82
C SER A 72 77.76 44.47 -19.97
N ILE A 73 77.44 45.75 -19.88
CA ILE A 73 76.84 46.59 -20.92
C ILE A 73 77.77 47.79 -21.10
N PRO A 74 77.80 48.45 -22.28
CA PRO A 74 78.55 49.69 -22.45
C PRO A 74 78.31 50.67 -21.29
N GLY A 75 79.40 50.97 -20.54
CA GLY A 75 79.40 51.86 -19.38
C GLY A 75 78.90 51.30 -18.04
N PHE A 76 78.49 50.02 -17.96
CA PHE A 76 78.05 49.39 -16.72
C PHE A 76 78.53 47.94 -16.64
N ASN A 77 79.43 47.66 -15.69
CA ASN A 77 79.99 46.33 -15.48
C ASN A 77 79.69 45.85 -14.06
N VAL A 78 79.16 44.64 -13.94
CA VAL A 78 78.87 43.98 -12.66
C VAL A 78 79.70 42.72 -12.58
N ASN A 79 80.58 42.65 -11.59
CA ASN A 79 81.44 41.50 -11.35
C ASN A 79 81.22 40.97 -9.94
N LEU A 80 80.90 39.69 -9.83
CA LEU A 80 80.95 38.95 -8.59
C LEU A 80 82.35 38.38 -8.41
N HIS A 81 82.94 38.61 -7.23
CA HIS A 81 84.18 37.97 -6.79
C HIS A 81 83.91 37.13 -5.56
N ARG A 82 84.13 35.82 -5.69
CA ARG A 82 83.99 34.90 -4.56
C ARG A 82 85.11 35.09 -3.55
N GLY A 83 84.75 35.27 -2.28
CA GLY A 83 85.66 35.59 -1.19
C GLY A 83 86.20 37.03 -1.23
N GLY A 84 85.53 37.92 -1.94
CA GLY A 84 85.79 39.36 -1.92
C GLY A 84 86.71 39.87 -3.03
N TYR A 85 86.71 41.20 -3.20
CA TYR A 85 87.57 41.87 -4.20
C TYR A 85 89.03 41.83 -3.72
N PRO A 86 90.01 41.44 -4.57
CA PRO A 86 91.42 41.43 -4.19
C PRO A 86 91.91 42.87 -3.99
N HIS A 87 91.82 43.39 -2.78
CA HIS A 87 92.58 44.55 -2.35
C HIS A 87 94.00 44.10 -2.01
N GLN A 88 94.97 44.97 -2.32
CA GLN A 88 96.39 44.66 -2.49
C GLN A 88 97.13 43.97 -1.32
N ASN A 89 96.47 43.58 -0.22
CA ASN A 89 97.05 42.82 0.89
C ASN A 89 96.01 42.07 1.78
N GLN A 90 94.78 41.77 1.29
CA GLN A 90 93.77 41.07 2.09
C GLN A 90 93.54 39.62 1.61
N SER A 91 93.49 38.69 2.56
CA SER A 91 93.10 37.29 2.32
C SER A 91 91.62 37.21 1.94
N LYS A 92 91.27 36.32 1.00
CA LYS A 92 89.88 36.09 0.60
C LYS A 92 89.03 35.71 1.81
N SER A 93 87.87 36.33 1.97
CA SER A 93 86.93 35.99 3.04
C SER A 93 86.30 34.61 2.79
N ALA A 94 86.15 33.83 3.86
CA ALA A 94 85.48 32.52 3.77
C ALA A 94 83.94 32.62 3.81
N ILE A 95 83.42 33.78 4.19
CA ILE A 95 82.04 33.94 4.68
C ILE A 95 81.15 34.74 3.70
N TYR A 96 81.73 35.64 2.90
CA TYR A 96 80.96 36.54 2.02
C TYR A 96 81.60 36.69 0.64
N ASP A 97 80.78 37.08 -0.33
CA ASP A 97 81.21 37.39 -1.69
C ASP A 97 80.95 38.89 -1.95
N ASP A 98 81.75 39.50 -2.84
CA ASP A 98 81.61 40.92 -3.19
C ASP A 98 81.07 41.04 -4.62
N ILE A 99 80.00 41.83 -4.79
CA ILE A 99 79.54 42.29 -6.09
C ILE A 99 80.11 43.69 -6.31
N GLY A 100 81.09 43.79 -7.20
CA GLY A 100 81.63 45.06 -7.67
C GLY A 100 80.84 45.60 -8.85
N VAL A 101 80.26 46.78 -8.68
CA VAL A 101 79.58 47.53 -9.74
C VAL A 101 80.50 48.67 -10.20
N GLN A 102 80.96 48.61 -11.44
CA GLN A 102 81.74 49.66 -12.08
C GLN A 102 80.85 50.42 -13.06
N ILE A 103 80.78 51.73 -12.88
CA ILE A 103 79.99 52.63 -13.72
C ILE A 103 80.96 53.59 -14.39
N ASP A 104 80.95 53.63 -15.72
CA ASP A 104 81.60 54.69 -16.49
C ASP A 104 80.53 55.74 -16.86
N PRO A 105 80.56 56.94 -16.24
CA PRO A 105 79.55 57.96 -16.48
C PRO A 105 79.46 58.43 -17.93
N SER A 106 80.52 58.24 -18.72
CA SER A 106 80.61 58.74 -20.09
C SER A 106 79.98 57.81 -21.15
N GLN A 107 79.79 56.53 -20.82
CA GLN A 107 79.32 55.50 -21.77
C GLN A 107 78.06 54.75 -21.29
N CYS A 108 77.56 55.05 -20.09
CA CYS A 108 76.44 54.33 -19.49
C CYS A 108 75.10 54.69 -20.15
N LYS A 109 74.42 53.70 -20.74
CA LYS A 109 73.10 53.85 -21.39
C LYS A 109 71.91 53.56 -20.45
N LEU A 110 72.14 53.23 -19.18
CA LEU A 110 71.10 52.84 -18.22
C LEU A 110 70.50 54.05 -17.50
N SER A 111 69.18 54.05 -17.32
CA SER A 111 68.46 55.07 -16.54
C SER A 111 68.73 54.94 -15.03
N GLU A 112 68.55 56.02 -14.27
CA GLU A 112 68.62 56.00 -12.81
C GLU A 112 67.66 54.99 -12.18
N GLY A 113 66.43 54.87 -12.71
CA GLY A 113 65.43 53.91 -12.23
C GLY A 113 65.88 52.45 -12.38
N GLN A 114 66.48 52.09 -13.52
CA GLN A 114 67.00 50.73 -13.75
C GLN A 114 68.19 50.41 -12.83
N ARG A 115 69.02 51.41 -12.49
CA ARG A 115 70.10 51.22 -11.51
C ARG A 115 69.56 50.91 -10.11
N VAL A 116 68.51 51.62 -9.69
CA VAL A 116 67.86 51.38 -8.39
C VAL A 116 67.14 50.02 -8.37
N GLU A 117 66.45 49.66 -9.46
CA GLU A 117 65.81 48.35 -9.60
C GLU A 117 66.82 47.20 -9.51
N PHE A 118 67.98 47.35 -10.16
CA PHE A 118 69.08 46.39 -10.04
C PHE A 118 69.56 46.25 -8.59
N VAL A 119 69.83 47.36 -7.89
CA VAL A 119 70.24 47.30 -6.48
C VAL A 119 69.13 46.64 -5.62
N GLY A 120 67.86 46.97 -5.85
CA GLY A 120 66.73 46.34 -5.16
C GLY A 120 66.61 44.84 -5.41
N LEU A 121 66.87 44.38 -6.65
CA LEU A 121 66.90 42.96 -7.00
C LEU A 121 68.08 42.24 -6.34
N VAL A 122 69.27 42.85 -6.32
CA VAL A 122 70.45 42.31 -5.61
C VAL A 122 70.17 42.16 -4.12
N THR A 123 69.64 43.20 -3.47
CA THR A 123 69.28 43.15 -2.05
C THR A 123 68.21 42.11 -1.77
N LYS A 124 67.17 42.02 -2.60
CA LYS A 124 66.04 41.09 -2.41
C LYS A 124 66.42 39.63 -2.64
N HIS A 125 67.17 39.32 -3.70
CA HIS A 125 67.49 37.94 -4.08
C HIS A 125 68.75 37.41 -3.41
N LEU A 126 69.80 38.23 -3.27
CA LEU A 126 71.09 37.79 -2.74
C LEU A 126 71.31 38.19 -1.28
N GLY A 127 70.46 39.05 -0.70
CA GLY A 127 70.53 39.40 0.72
C GLY A 127 71.77 40.21 1.05
N SER A 128 71.92 41.37 0.40
CA SER A 128 73.03 42.28 0.69
C SER A 128 73.01 42.70 2.16
N PHE A 129 74.18 42.66 2.82
CA PHE A 129 74.33 43.15 4.18
C PHE A 129 75.45 44.19 4.22
N ASP A 130 75.36 45.11 5.16
CA ASP A 130 76.42 46.09 5.42
C ASP A 130 77.19 45.65 6.67
N PRO A 131 78.46 45.23 6.55
CA PRO A 131 79.27 44.80 7.70
C PRO A 131 79.60 45.95 8.66
N MET A 132 79.44 47.22 8.25
CA MET A 132 79.71 48.40 9.09
C MET A 132 78.47 48.88 9.86
N ARG A 133 77.32 48.19 9.75
CA ARG A 133 76.06 48.61 10.39
C ARG A 133 76.05 48.38 11.92
N HIS A 134 77.06 47.71 12.46
CA HIS A 134 77.20 47.45 13.90
C HIS A 134 78.19 48.43 14.57
N VAL A 135 77.93 48.72 15.85
CA VAL A 135 78.76 49.61 16.67
C VAL A 135 80.13 48.96 16.88
N LYS A 136 81.20 49.60 16.39
CA LYS A 136 82.60 49.17 16.59
C LYS A 136 82.91 49.04 18.08
N GLY A 137 82.73 47.85 18.64
CA GLY A 137 83.04 47.56 20.02
C GLY A 137 83.84 46.28 20.09
N GLY A 138 85.15 46.37 20.38
CA GLY A 138 86.05 45.34 20.93
C GLY A 138 86.13 43.94 20.30
N VAL A 139 85.30 43.62 19.32
CA VAL A 139 85.06 42.29 18.78
C VAL A 139 85.78 42.18 17.42
N SER A 140 86.30 40.99 17.09
CA SER A 140 86.95 40.72 15.79
C SER A 140 85.98 40.99 14.63
N GLU A 141 86.48 41.58 13.53
CA GLU A 141 85.69 41.94 12.33
C GLU A 141 84.86 40.77 11.77
N GLU A 142 85.28 39.52 11.98
CA GLU A 142 84.57 38.32 11.54
C GLU A 142 83.27 38.06 12.32
N GLN A 143 83.23 38.40 13.61
CA GLN A 143 82.07 38.18 14.46
C GLN A 143 80.97 39.22 14.18
N ASP A 144 81.34 40.47 13.92
CA ASP A 144 80.40 41.51 13.49
C ASP A 144 79.74 41.16 12.14
N GLN A 145 80.49 40.54 11.24
CA GLN A 145 79.97 40.07 9.95
C GLN A 145 78.99 38.90 10.11
N LEU A 146 79.28 37.93 10.99
CA LEU A 146 78.36 36.84 11.28
C LEU A 146 77.04 37.33 11.89
N LEU A 147 77.11 38.32 12.80
CA LEU A 147 75.92 38.93 13.38
C LEU A 147 75.06 39.66 12.34
N ALA A 148 75.69 40.36 11.38
CA ALA A 148 74.97 41.03 10.30
C ALA A 148 74.22 40.04 9.40
N ILE A 149 74.85 38.90 9.06
CA ILE A 149 74.21 37.83 8.29
C ILE A 149 73.03 37.24 9.06
N HIS A 150 73.22 36.94 10.35
CA HIS A 150 72.16 36.37 11.18
C HIS A 150 70.93 37.28 11.23
N ASN A 151 71.12 38.58 11.48
CA ASN A 151 70.02 39.55 11.51
C ASN A 151 69.31 39.67 10.15
N ALA A 152 70.05 39.69 9.04
CA ALA A 152 69.46 39.70 7.71
C ALA A 152 68.64 38.43 7.41
N THR A 153 69.05 37.27 7.93
CA THR A 153 68.27 36.04 7.81
C THR A 153 66.99 36.07 8.65
N LEU A 154 67.05 36.67 9.86
CA LEU A 154 65.87 36.84 10.71
C LEU A 154 64.84 37.76 10.06
N GLU A 155 65.24 38.93 9.56
CA GLU A 155 64.33 39.86 8.85
C GLU A 155 63.64 39.17 7.66
N ARG A 156 64.37 38.30 6.94
CA ARG A 156 63.80 37.53 5.83
C ARG A 156 62.79 36.49 6.29
N LEU A 157 63.09 35.77 7.39
CA LEU A 157 62.16 34.80 7.96
C LEU A 157 60.89 35.47 8.48
N GLU A 158 61.01 36.65 9.08
CA GLU A 158 59.87 37.46 9.51
C GLU A 158 59.00 37.86 8.32
N SER A 159 59.59 38.37 7.24
CA SER A 159 58.85 38.73 6.02
C SER A 159 58.19 37.51 5.35
N LEU A 160 58.85 36.35 5.34
CA LEU A 160 58.27 35.12 4.80
C LEU A 160 57.07 34.68 5.64
N ASN A 161 57.21 34.69 6.97
CA ASN A 161 56.11 34.38 7.89
C ASN A 161 54.93 35.34 7.71
N GLU A 162 55.17 36.64 7.58
CA GLU A 162 54.11 37.63 7.32
C GLU A 162 53.35 37.31 6.03
N ASN A 163 54.07 37.03 4.94
CA ASN A 163 53.46 36.68 3.66
C ASN A 163 52.65 35.39 3.73
N LEU A 164 53.19 34.36 4.40
CA LEU A 164 52.49 33.08 4.61
C LEU A 164 51.20 33.28 5.40
N ILE A 165 51.23 34.07 6.48
CA ILE A 165 50.05 34.39 7.27
C ILE A 165 49.00 35.11 6.41
N ARG A 166 49.43 36.08 5.60
CA ARG A 166 48.54 36.84 4.72
C ARG A 166 47.89 35.96 3.64
N ASP A 167 48.65 35.05 3.05
CA ASP A 167 48.12 34.15 2.03
C ASP A 167 47.22 33.06 2.63
N SER A 168 47.57 32.57 3.82
CA SER A 168 46.71 31.67 4.61
C SER A 168 45.37 32.32 4.95
N GLU A 169 45.38 33.59 5.37
CA GLU A 169 44.16 34.33 5.67
C GLU A 169 43.26 34.49 4.43
N LYS A 170 43.84 34.88 3.28
CA LYS A 170 43.11 34.99 2.01
C LYS A 170 42.51 33.65 1.58
N PHE A 171 43.30 32.58 1.68
CA PHE A 171 42.85 31.23 1.35
C PHE A 171 41.69 30.82 2.26
N ARG A 172 41.82 31.03 3.58
CA ARG A 172 40.77 30.70 4.55
C ARG A 172 39.48 31.48 4.28
N ARG A 173 39.57 32.78 4.03
CA ARG A 173 38.40 33.62 3.68
C ARG A 173 37.69 33.12 2.42
N LYS A 174 38.45 32.72 1.39
CA LYS A 174 37.88 32.20 0.15
C LYS A 174 37.15 30.88 0.39
N VAL A 175 37.79 29.94 1.10
CA VAL A 175 37.19 28.63 1.42
C VAL A 175 35.94 28.79 2.30
N GLU A 176 35.98 29.65 3.31
CA GLU A 176 34.82 29.93 4.15
C GLU A 176 33.65 30.50 3.33
N LYS A 177 33.94 31.39 2.37
CA LYS A 177 32.92 31.96 1.48
C LYS A 177 32.32 30.89 0.56
N ASP A 178 33.16 30.14 -0.15
CA ASP A 178 32.73 29.08 -1.07
C ASP A 178 31.92 28.01 -0.32
N TYR A 179 32.32 27.67 0.90
CA TYR A 179 31.59 26.72 1.74
C TYR A 179 30.22 27.24 2.15
N ARG A 180 30.12 28.49 2.59
CA ARG A 180 28.83 29.12 2.96
C ARG A 180 27.87 29.21 1.77
N GLU A 181 28.37 29.58 0.60
CA GLU A 181 27.56 29.66 -0.62
C GLU A 181 27.03 28.28 -1.01
N ARG A 182 27.88 27.25 -1.00
CA ARG A 182 27.46 25.88 -1.30
C ARG A 182 26.51 25.30 -0.25
N SER A 183 26.72 25.59 1.02
CA SER A 183 25.82 25.10 2.07
C SER A 183 24.44 25.73 1.92
N ALA A 184 24.37 27.04 1.64
CA ALA A 184 23.11 27.73 1.42
C ALA A 184 22.38 27.21 0.17
N GLU A 185 23.09 27.03 -0.94
CA GLU A 185 22.50 26.46 -2.18
C GLU A 185 21.97 25.03 -1.96
N LEU A 186 22.70 24.22 -1.18
CA LEU A 186 22.29 22.85 -0.89
C LEU A 186 21.05 22.80 0.03
N GLU A 187 21.00 23.68 1.04
CA GLU A 187 19.87 23.81 1.96
C GLU A 187 18.61 24.28 1.21
N GLU A 188 18.73 25.29 0.34
CA GLU A 188 17.63 25.76 -0.51
C GLU A 188 17.09 24.65 -1.44
N LYS A 189 17.99 23.90 -2.10
CA LYS A 189 17.59 22.75 -2.93
C LYS A 189 16.93 21.63 -2.14
N TYR A 190 17.39 21.40 -0.91
CA TYR A 190 16.82 20.39 -0.03
C TYR A 190 15.41 20.79 0.41
N ASP A 191 15.22 22.05 0.80
CA ASP A 191 13.93 22.60 1.21
C ASP A 191 12.92 22.58 0.04
N GLU A 192 13.32 23.05 -1.15
CA GLU A 192 12.49 22.96 -2.36
C GLU A 192 12.07 21.52 -2.67
N ARG A 193 13.02 20.57 -2.55
CA ARG A 193 12.74 19.16 -2.82
C ARG A 193 11.83 18.54 -1.76
N SER A 194 12.01 18.91 -0.51
CA SER A 194 11.17 18.50 0.61
C SER A 194 9.73 18.99 0.40
N ASP A 195 9.56 20.26 0.04
CA ASP A 195 8.24 20.85 -0.21
C ASP A 195 7.53 20.20 -1.41
N GLN A 196 8.25 19.96 -2.51
CA GLN A 196 7.72 19.22 -3.66
C GLN A 196 7.26 17.80 -3.28
N LEU A 197 8.07 17.07 -2.51
CA LEU A 197 7.74 15.72 -2.08
C LEU A 197 6.54 15.71 -1.13
N ASN A 198 6.46 16.66 -0.20
CA ASN A 198 5.32 16.80 0.71
C ASN A 198 4.03 17.11 -0.06
N ALA A 199 4.08 18.02 -1.05
CA ALA A 199 2.96 18.31 -1.92
C ALA A 199 2.50 17.07 -2.73
N GLU A 200 3.44 16.30 -3.28
CA GLU A 200 3.14 15.06 -4.02
C GLU A 200 2.53 13.98 -3.11
N ILE A 201 3.03 13.85 -1.87
CA ILE A 201 2.49 12.93 -0.87
C ILE A 201 1.05 13.32 -0.51
N ASP A 202 0.79 14.60 -0.31
CA ASP A 202 -0.56 15.08 0.03
C ASP A 202 -1.54 14.91 -1.12
N GLU A 203 -1.11 15.14 -2.36
CA GLU A 203 -1.91 14.85 -3.55
C GLU A 203 -2.23 13.36 -3.66
N LYS A 204 -1.23 12.48 -3.50
CA LYS A 204 -1.43 11.02 -3.49
C LYS A 204 -2.34 10.57 -2.36
N ARG A 205 -2.23 11.15 -1.16
CA ARG A 205 -3.11 10.86 -0.03
C ARG A 205 -4.55 11.25 -0.32
N LYS A 206 -4.77 12.43 -0.90
CA LYS A 206 -6.11 12.88 -1.34
C LYS A 206 -6.69 11.96 -2.42
N ALA A 207 -5.89 11.60 -3.43
CA ALA A 207 -6.31 10.68 -4.49
C ALA A 207 -6.65 9.27 -3.95
N LEU A 208 -5.85 8.76 -3.01
CA LEU A 208 -6.12 7.48 -2.36
C LEU A 208 -7.35 7.53 -1.44
N ALA A 209 -7.56 8.64 -0.73
CA ALA A 209 -8.77 8.85 0.07
C ALA A 209 -10.02 8.84 -0.81
N GLY A 210 -10.02 9.59 -1.92
CA GLY A 210 -11.12 9.59 -2.88
C GLY A 210 -11.41 8.20 -3.45
N ARG A 211 -10.36 7.46 -3.86
CA ARG A 211 -10.54 6.07 -4.33
C ARG A 211 -11.10 5.14 -3.26
N LYS A 212 -10.69 5.30 -2.00
CA LYS A 212 -11.24 4.50 -0.88
C LYS A 212 -12.72 4.79 -0.67
N GLU A 213 -13.12 6.05 -0.73
CA GLU A 213 -14.54 6.43 -0.62
C GLU A 213 -15.37 5.89 -1.78
N GLU A 214 -14.87 6.00 -3.03
CA GLU A 214 -15.51 5.41 -4.20
C GLU A 214 -15.66 3.88 -4.08
N LEU A 215 -14.61 3.19 -3.63
CA LEU A 215 -14.65 1.74 -3.43
C LEU A 215 -15.60 1.35 -2.30
N ALA A 216 -15.63 2.09 -1.19
CA ALA A 216 -16.56 1.86 -0.09
C ALA A 216 -18.02 2.02 -0.56
N ALA A 217 -18.31 3.04 -1.38
CA ALA A 217 -19.62 3.23 -1.98
C ALA A 217 -20.01 2.05 -2.90
N LYS A 218 -19.07 1.58 -3.74
CA LYS A 218 -19.29 0.41 -4.61
C LYS A 218 -19.50 -0.89 -3.84
N ILE A 219 -18.73 -1.12 -2.78
CA ILE A 219 -18.89 -2.30 -1.93
C ILE A 219 -20.27 -2.30 -1.28
N LYS A 220 -20.70 -1.15 -0.74
CA LYS A 220 -22.04 -0.99 -0.16
C LYS A 220 -23.14 -1.29 -1.19
N GLU A 221 -23.02 -0.75 -2.41
CA GLU A 221 -23.96 -1.03 -3.49
C GLU A 221 -24.01 -2.52 -3.88
N ILE A 222 -22.86 -3.20 -3.89
CA ILE A 222 -22.78 -4.63 -4.19
C ILE A 222 -23.40 -5.46 -3.07
N ASP A 223 -23.14 -5.15 -1.81
CA ASP A 223 -23.67 -5.87 -0.65
C ASP A 223 -25.21 -5.75 -0.56
N ASP A 224 -25.76 -4.56 -0.80
CA ASP A 224 -27.21 -4.33 -0.88
C ASP A 224 -27.86 -5.16 -2.01
N ARG A 225 -27.18 -5.26 -3.16
CA ARG A 225 -27.62 -6.12 -4.29
C ARG A 225 -27.54 -7.61 -3.96
N GLN A 226 -26.47 -8.05 -3.32
CA GLN A 226 -26.30 -9.46 -2.92
C GLN A 226 -27.35 -9.90 -1.90
N ASN A 227 -27.63 -9.07 -0.89
CA ASN A 227 -28.70 -9.36 0.07
C ASN A 227 -30.08 -9.51 -0.59
N THR A 228 -30.34 -8.76 -1.66
CA THR A 228 -31.59 -8.89 -2.42
C THR A 228 -31.63 -10.16 -3.26
N HIS A 229 -30.50 -10.53 -3.90
CA HIS A 229 -30.41 -11.75 -4.69
C HIS A 229 -30.53 -13.02 -3.82
N VAL A 230 -29.81 -13.08 -2.70
CA VAL A 230 -29.85 -14.23 -1.77
C VAL A 230 -31.25 -14.44 -1.22
N ARG A 231 -31.98 -13.37 -0.89
CA ARG A 231 -33.39 -13.45 -0.46
C ARG A 231 -34.30 -14.05 -1.54
N ARG A 232 -34.14 -13.62 -2.80
CA ARG A 232 -34.92 -14.15 -3.93
C ARG A 232 -34.60 -15.61 -4.24
N GLU A 233 -33.33 -16.01 -4.13
CA GLU A 233 -32.89 -17.39 -4.29
C GLU A 233 -33.47 -18.30 -3.19
N LEU A 234 -33.40 -17.88 -1.91
CA LEU A 234 -34.01 -18.60 -0.80
C LEU A 234 -35.53 -18.77 -0.99
N ARG A 235 -36.22 -17.73 -1.47
CA ARG A 235 -37.65 -17.80 -1.81
C ARG A 235 -37.90 -18.85 -2.90
N GLN A 236 -37.13 -18.85 -3.98
CA GLN A 236 -37.28 -19.84 -5.05
C GLN A 236 -37.07 -21.26 -4.53
N GLN A 237 -36.05 -21.48 -3.69
CA GLN A 237 -35.79 -22.77 -3.06
C GLN A 237 -36.95 -23.23 -2.17
N ILE A 238 -37.53 -22.34 -1.35
CA ILE A 238 -38.69 -22.66 -0.51
C ILE A 238 -39.91 -23.01 -1.37
N LEU A 239 -40.20 -22.21 -2.41
CA LEU A 239 -41.32 -22.46 -3.32
C LEU A 239 -41.12 -23.76 -4.10
N GLU A 240 -39.89 -24.07 -4.51
CA GLU A 240 -39.56 -25.30 -5.21
C GLU A 240 -39.67 -26.51 -4.30
N GLU A 241 -39.23 -26.43 -3.04
CA GLU A 241 -39.39 -27.50 -2.05
C GLU A 241 -40.87 -27.72 -1.71
N ILE A 242 -41.66 -26.65 -1.55
CA ILE A 242 -43.11 -26.75 -1.35
C ILE A 242 -43.77 -27.37 -2.58
N ARG A 243 -43.47 -26.90 -3.80
CA ARG A 243 -44.00 -27.48 -5.04
C ARG A 243 -43.62 -28.95 -5.17
N ASN A 244 -42.36 -29.30 -4.90
CA ASN A 244 -41.90 -30.69 -4.91
C ASN A 244 -42.65 -31.55 -3.90
N ARG A 245 -43.01 -31.01 -2.73
CA ARG A 245 -43.85 -31.70 -1.74
C ARG A 245 -45.31 -31.79 -2.15
N THR A 246 -45.85 -30.77 -2.82
CA THR A 246 -47.23 -30.72 -3.32
C THR A 246 -47.45 -31.65 -4.51
N GLU A 247 -46.52 -31.68 -5.48
CA GLU A 247 -46.56 -32.63 -6.61
C GLU A 247 -46.36 -34.07 -6.14
N LYS A 248 -45.57 -34.27 -5.08
CA LYS A 248 -45.39 -35.56 -4.41
C LYS A 248 -46.45 -35.83 -3.33
N PHE A 249 -47.48 -35.00 -3.19
CA PHE A 249 -48.60 -35.23 -2.27
C PHE A 249 -49.53 -36.32 -2.81
N LYS A 250 -48.95 -37.48 -3.11
CA LYS A 250 -49.64 -38.75 -2.99
C LYS A 250 -49.80 -38.97 -1.51
N LEU A 251 -51.03 -39.32 -1.07
CA LEU A 251 -51.29 -39.81 0.28
C LEU A 251 -50.11 -40.71 0.70
N THR A 252 -49.54 -40.46 1.87
CA THR A 252 -48.52 -41.34 2.44
C THR A 252 -48.99 -42.78 2.26
N LYS A 253 -48.09 -43.68 1.83
CA LYS A 253 -48.45 -45.08 1.53
C LYS A 253 -49.31 -45.70 2.65
N GLY A 254 -49.07 -45.32 3.90
CA GLY A 254 -49.89 -45.69 5.07
C GLY A 254 -51.37 -45.25 4.99
N THR A 255 -51.67 -44.00 4.67
CA THR A 255 -53.05 -43.49 4.61
C THR A 255 -53.84 -44.07 3.44
N ASN A 256 -53.19 -44.24 2.27
CA ASN A 256 -53.85 -44.88 1.13
C ASN A 256 -54.07 -46.39 1.37
N ASN A 257 -53.14 -47.06 2.05
CA ASN A 257 -53.27 -48.47 2.42
C ASN A 257 -54.38 -48.72 3.45
N LEU A 258 -54.82 -47.70 4.20
CA LEU A 258 -55.92 -47.83 5.16
C LEU A 258 -57.30 -47.81 4.47
N ARG A 259 -57.41 -47.21 3.27
CA ARG A 259 -58.63 -47.21 2.46
C ARG A 259 -58.97 -48.59 1.94
N TRP A 260 -57.95 -49.31 1.45
CA TRP A 260 -58.13 -50.57 0.76
C TRP A 260 -58.83 -51.66 1.59
N PRO A 261 -58.46 -51.95 2.85
CA PRO A 261 -59.14 -52.97 3.64
C PRO A 261 -60.60 -52.62 3.92
N ILE A 262 -60.91 -51.36 4.24
CA ILE A 262 -62.30 -50.93 4.49
C ILE A 262 -63.13 -51.05 3.21
N HIS A 263 -62.57 -50.62 2.07
CA HIS A 263 -63.24 -50.74 0.79
C HIS A 263 -63.51 -52.20 0.41
N VAL A 264 -62.52 -53.09 0.57
CA VAL A 264 -62.65 -54.52 0.30
C VAL A 264 -63.70 -55.16 1.21
N VAL A 265 -63.67 -54.85 2.52
CA VAL A 265 -64.66 -55.38 3.48
C VAL A 265 -66.07 -54.91 3.13
N CYS A 266 -66.27 -53.62 2.82
CA CYS A 266 -67.59 -53.10 2.45
C CYS A 266 -68.10 -53.67 1.12
N VAL A 267 -67.23 -53.79 0.10
CA VAL A 267 -67.61 -54.38 -1.20
C VAL A 267 -67.91 -55.86 -1.06
N LEU A 268 -67.12 -56.61 -0.29
CA LEU A 268 -67.36 -58.01 0.00
C LEU A 268 -68.69 -58.17 0.74
N LEU A 269 -68.96 -57.34 1.76
CA LEU A 269 -70.20 -57.37 2.52
C LEU A 269 -71.42 -57.05 1.64
N VAL A 270 -71.36 -56.00 0.83
CA VAL A 270 -72.42 -55.64 -0.12
C VAL A 270 -72.62 -56.76 -1.16
N GLY A 271 -71.54 -57.34 -1.68
CA GLY A 271 -71.58 -58.45 -2.64
C GLY A 271 -72.17 -59.73 -2.03
N ALA A 272 -71.80 -60.06 -0.79
CA ALA A 272 -72.32 -61.21 -0.05
C ALA A 272 -73.81 -61.04 0.28
N LEU A 273 -74.23 -59.83 0.69
CA LEU A 273 -75.64 -59.52 0.91
C LEU A 273 -76.45 -59.56 -0.38
N ALA A 274 -75.90 -59.05 -1.50
CA ALA A 274 -76.55 -59.14 -2.81
C ALA A 274 -76.71 -60.59 -3.27
N ALA A 275 -75.65 -61.40 -3.17
CA ALA A 275 -75.68 -62.82 -3.54
C ALA A 275 -76.66 -63.60 -2.65
N SER A 276 -76.68 -63.32 -1.34
CA SER A 276 -77.62 -63.94 -0.40
C SER A 276 -79.05 -63.53 -0.70
N ALA A 277 -79.32 -62.24 -0.94
CA ALA A 277 -80.66 -61.75 -1.30
C ALA A 277 -81.16 -62.34 -2.63
N LEU A 278 -80.28 -62.58 -3.61
CA LEU A 278 -80.62 -63.27 -4.85
C LEU A 278 -80.91 -64.76 -4.62
N TYR A 279 -80.09 -65.44 -3.82
CA TYR A 279 -80.30 -66.85 -3.47
C TYR A 279 -81.66 -67.05 -2.77
N TYR A 280 -81.95 -66.28 -1.73
CA TYR A 280 -83.22 -66.35 -1.01
C TYR A 280 -84.41 -65.86 -1.85
N ALA A 281 -84.21 -64.96 -2.82
CA ALA A 281 -85.25 -64.61 -3.79
C ALA A 281 -85.65 -65.80 -4.68
N VAL A 282 -84.70 -66.63 -5.10
CA VAL A 282 -85.00 -67.86 -5.86
C VAL A 282 -85.71 -68.89 -4.97
N GLU A 283 -85.20 -69.12 -3.76
CA GLU A 283 -85.78 -70.06 -2.79
C GLU A 283 -87.22 -69.67 -2.38
N THR A 284 -87.48 -68.38 -2.18
CA THR A 284 -88.84 -67.87 -1.89
C THR A 284 -89.81 -68.09 -3.05
N ILE A 285 -89.37 -67.90 -4.30
CA ILE A 285 -90.20 -68.15 -5.50
C ILE A 285 -90.48 -69.65 -5.66
N GLU A 286 -89.49 -70.51 -5.39
CA GLU A 286 -89.64 -71.96 -5.48
C GLU A 286 -90.57 -72.51 -4.38
N ALA A 287 -90.41 -72.06 -3.13
CA ALA A 287 -91.28 -72.40 -2.01
C ALA A 287 -92.75 -71.93 -2.23
N LEU A 288 -92.96 -70.86 -3.01
CA LEU A 288 -94.30 -70.38 -3.36
C LEU A 288 -94.95 -71.20 -4.48
N ARG A 289 -94.18 -71.98 -5.24
CA ARG A 289 -94.66 -72.86 -6.32
C ARG A 289 -94.91 -74.30 -5.87
N SER A 290 -94.34 -74.74 -4.75
CA SER A 290 -94.52 -76.10 -4.22
C SER A 290 -95.82 -76.24 -3.40
N ASP A 291 -96.60 -77.29 -3.67
CA ASP A 291 -97.76 -77.72 -2.87
C ASP A 291 -97.38 -78.93 -2.00
N PRO A 292 -97.78 -79.04 -0.72
CA PRO A 292 -98.60 -78.10 0.07
C PRO A 292 -97.78 -76.98 0.74
N ILE A 293 -98.37 -75.78 0.76
CA ILE A 293 -97.76 -74.58 1.33
C ILE A 293 -97.74 -74.66 2.87
N ASN A 294 -96.55 -74.69 3.46
CA ASN A 294 -96.37 -74.52 4.91
C ASN A 294 -96.23 -73.03 5.26
N ASN A 295 -97.31 -72.41 5.74
CA ASN A 295 -97.39 -70.96 6.03
C ASN A 295 -96.26 -70.42 6.92
N LEU A 296 -95.77 -71.21 7.90
CA LEU A 296 -94.70 -70.79 8.79
C LEU A 296 -93.36 -70.66 8.05
N SER A 297 -93.07 -71.58 7.12
CA SER A 297 -91.83 -71.58 6.35
C SER A 297 -91.76 -70.40 5.37
N VAL A 298 -92.87 -70.08 4.70
CA VAL A 298 -92.99 -68.95 3.78
C VAL A 298 -92.86 -67.63 4.53
N ALA A 299 -93.50 -67.48 5.71
CA ALA A 299 -93.38 -66.28 6.52
C ALA A 299 -91.93 -66.02 6.98
N ILE A 300 -91.20 -67.06 7.38
CA ILE A 300 -89.78 -66.95 7.76
C ILE A 300 -88.92 -66.56 6.54
N LEU A 301 -89.16 -67.15 5.37
CA LEU A 301 -88.43 -66.84 4.14
C LEU A 301 -88.65 -65.40 3.66
N VAL A 302 -89.90 -64.92 3.69
CA VAL A 302 -90.23 -63.51 3.38
C VAL A 302 -89.61 -62.56 4.41
N GLY A 303 -89.66 -62.89 5.70
CA GLY A 303 -89.01 -62.13 6.75
C GLY A 303 -87.49 -62.02 6.54
N LYS A 304 -86.83 -63.13 6.17
CA LYS A 304 -85.41 -63.15 5.80
C LYS A 304 -85.12 -62.26 4.59
N GLN A 305 -85.96 -62.31 3.56
CA GLN A 305 -85.78 -61.51 2.34
C GLN A 305 -85.88 -60.00 2.60
N ILE A 306 -86.87 -59.57 3.41
CA ILE A 306 -87.03 -58.17 3.81
C ILE A 306 -85.81 -57.72 4.62
N LEU A 307 -85.37 -58.53 5.58
CA LEU A 307 -84.20 -58.23 6.42
C LEU A 307 -82.92 -58.12 5.58
N LEU A 308 -82.67 -59.06 4.67
CA LEU A 308 -81.51 -59.06 3.78
C LEU A 308 -81.51 -57.88 2.81
N SER A 309 -82.67 -57.56 2.23
CA SER A 309 -82.83 -56.42 1.32
C SER A 309 -82.64 -55.09 2.06
N GLY A 310 -83.16 -54.98 3.29
CA GLY A 310 -82.95 -53.84 4.17
C GLY A 310 -81.48 -53.69 4.58
N ALA A 311 -80.83 -54.80 4.97
CA ALA A 311 -79.41 -54.82 5.32
C ALA A 311 -78.52 -54.45 4.11
N PHE A 312 -78.86 -54.92 2.91
CA PHE A 312 -78.18 -54.54 1.67
C PHE A 312 -78.30 -53.04 1.41
N GLY A 313 -79.52 -52.49 1.45
CA GLY A 313 -79.76 -51.06 1.24
C GLY A 313 -79.02 -50.19 2.26
N ALA A 314 -79.08 -50.56 3.55
CA ALA A 314 -78.36 -49.87 4.62
C ALA A 314 -76.83 -49.91 4.41
N SER A 315 -76.29 -51.03 3.98
CA SER A 315 -74.84 -51.19 3.73
C SER A 315 -74.36 -50.35 2.55
N VAL A 316 -75.15 -50.26 1.48
CA VAL A 316 -74.85 -49.38 0.32
C VAL A 316 -74.89 -47.92 0.73
N ILE A 317 -75.93 -47.49 1.47
CA ILE A 317 -76.05 -46.11 1.96
C ILE A 317 -74.87 -45.75 2.87
N PHE A 318 -74.51 -46.63 3.80
CA PHE A 318 -73.34 -46.45 4.66
C PHE A 318 -72.05 -46.30 3.84
N TYR A 319 -71.83 -47.17 2.86
CA TYR A 319 -70.64 -47.13 2.03
C TYR A 319 -70.54 -45.84 1.20
N VAL A 320 -71.65 -45.38 0.61
CA VAL A 320 -71.71 -44.10 -0.12
C VAL A 320 -71.44 -42.92 0.81
N ARG A 321 -72.02 -42.90 2.01
CA ARG A 321 -71.77 -41.85 3.01
C ARG A 321 -70.31 -41.83 3.45
N TRP A 322 -69.73 -42.99 3.76
CA TRP A 322 -68.33 -43.11 4.13
C TRP A 322 -67.41 -42.61 3.02
N MET A 323 -67.69 -42.99 1.77
CA MET A 323 -66.94 -42.53 0.61
C MET A 323 -67.02 -41.01 0.44
N ASN A 324 -68.23 -40.44 0.57
CA ASN A 324 -68.43 -38.99 0.47
C ASN A 324 -67.72 -38.23 1.60
N ALA A 325 -67.80 -38.72 2.84
CA ALA A 325 -67.10 -38.13 3.99
C ALA A 325 -65.59 -38.16 3.79
N TRP A 326 -65.04 -39.29 3.34
CA TRP A 326 -63.63 -39.43 3.02
C TRP A 326 -63.20 -38.43 1.94
N PHE A 327 -63.90 -38.39 0.80
CA PHE A 327 -63.56 -37.45 -0.29
C PHE A 327 -63.67 -35.98 0.14
N SER A 328 -64.71 -35.63 0.90
CA SER A 328 -64.91 -34.28 1.43
C SER A 328 -63.73 -33.86 2.33
N GLN A 329 -63.32 -34.74 3.25
CA GLN A 329 -62.17 -34.49 4.13
C GLN A 329 -60.86 -34.32 3.34
N HIS A 330 -60.64 -35.12 2.29
CA HIS A 330 -59.44 -34.97 1.46
C HIS A 330 -59.45 -33.69 0.63
N ALA A 331 -60.58 -33.37 0.00
CA ALA A 331 -60.73 -32.13 -0.74
C ALA A 331 -60.48 -30.93 0.18
N SER A 332 -61.03 -30.92 1.40
CA SER A 332 -60.77 -29.83 2.36
C SER A 332 -59.31 -29.72 2.76
N THR A 333 -58.60 -30.85 2.98
CA THR A 333 -57.16 -30.80 3.30
C THR A 333 -56.32 -30.32 2.13
N GLU A 334 -56.70 -30.68 0.89
CA GLU A 334 -56.02 -30.18 -0.31
C GLU A 334 -56.24 -28.68 -0.47
N PHE A 335 -57.47 -28.19 -0.30
CA PHE A 335 -57.75 -26.75 -0.33
C PHE A 335 -56.99 -25.99 0.75
N GLN A 336 -56.88 -26.53 1.97
CA GLN A 336 -56.09 -25.92 3.05
C GLN A 336 -54.60 -25.85 2.70
N LEU A 337 -54.03 -26.89 2.10
CA LEU A 337 -52.63 -26.89 1.66
C LEU A 337 -52.38 -25.89 0.52
N ARG A 338 -53.31 -25.78 -0.43
CA ARG A 338 -53.26 -24.78 -1.51
C ARG A 338 -53.37 -23.36 -0.94
N GLN A 339 -54.27 -23.14 0.01
CA GLN A 339 -54.41 -21.87 0.71
C GLN A 339 -53.13 -21.52 1.48
N PHE A 340 -52.53 -22.49 2.17
CA PHE A 340 -51.26 -22.31 2.87
C PHE A 340 -50.12 -21.93 1.92
N GLN A 341 -50.05 -22.54 0.73
CA GLN A 341 -49.07 -22.15 -0.28
C GLN A 341 -49.27 -20.70 -0.74
N LEU A 342 -50.52 -20.30 -1.02
CA LEU A 342 -50.85 -18.92 -1.40
C LEU A 342 -50.55 -17.94 -0.27
N ASP A 343 -50.77 -18.31 0.98
CA ASP A 343 -50.46 -17.49 2.14
C ASP A 343 -48.94 -17.34 2.34
N ILE A 344 -48.12 -18.36 2.06
CA ILE A 344 -46.66 -18.23 2.03
C ILE A 344 -46.22 -17.24 0.96
N GLU A 345 -46.79 -17.32 -0.25
CA GLU A 345 -46.47 -16.40 -1.34
C GLU A 345 -46.86 -14.95 -0.99
N ARG A 346 -48.06 -14.77 -0.43
CA ARG A 346 -48.54 -13.46 0.04
C ARG A 346 -47.68 -12.91 1.18
N ALA A 347 -47.36 -13.71 2.20
CA ALA A 347 -46.52 -13.31 3.31
C ALA A 347 -45.11 -12.93 2.84
N SER A 348 -44.53 -13.72 1.92
CA SER A 348 -43.24 -13.41 1.31
C SER A 348 -43.28 -12.07 0.56
N TRP A 349 -44.35 -11.81 -0.19
CA TRP A 349 -44.50 -10.54 -0.90
C TRP A 349 -44.66 -9.35 0.06
N VAL A 350 -45.40 -9.51 1.17
CA VAL A 350 -45.53 -8.49 2.22
C VAL A 350 -44.18 -8.16 2.85
N VAL A 351 -43.37 -9.17 3.17
CA VAL A 351 -42.03 -8.98 3.75
C VAL A 351 -41.07 -8.32 2.75
N GLU A 352 -41.07 -8.74 1.49
CA GLU A 352 -40.27 -8.13 0.42
C GLU A 352 -40.65 -6.65 0.23
N THR A 353 -41.95 -6.37 0.12
CA THR A 353 -42.46 -5.00 0.01
C THR A 353 -42.11 -4.16 1.24
N ALA A 354 -42.20 -4.72 2.45
CA ALA A 354 -41.82 -4.04 3.69
C ALA A 354 -40.34 -3.67 3.78
N LEU A 355 -39.48 -4.55 3.29
CA LEU A 355 -38.04 -4.31 3.26
C LEU A 355 -37.66 -3.32 2.15
N GLU A 356 -38.21 -3.45 0.95
CA GLU A 356 -37.99 -2.49 -0.14
C GLU A 356 -38.47 -1.08 0.23
N TRP A 357 -39.61 -0.97 0.93
CA TRP A 357 -40.09 0.32 1.41
C TRP A 357 -39.19 0.94 2.48
N LYS A 358 -38.69 0.11 3.41
CA LYS A 358 -37.74 0.54 4.44
C LYS A 358 -36.42 1.00 3.81
N ASP A 359 -35.92 0.27 2.82
CA ASP A 359 -34.68 0.60 2.12
C ASP A 359 -34.83 1.87 1.27
N ALA A 360 -36.00 2.08 0.63
CA ALA A 360 -36.25 3.25 -0.22
C ALA A 360 -36.64 4.54 0.54
N LYS A 361 -37.38 4.43 1.65
CA LYS A 361 -37.94 5.60 2.37
C LYS A 361 -37.48 5.73 3.82
N GLY A 362 -36.73 4.77 4.36
CA GLY A 362 -36.24 4.79 5.74
C GLY A 362 -37.32 4.68 6.82
N SER A 363 -38.57 4.41 6.44
CA SER A 363 -39.73 4.36 7.35
C SER A 363 -40.46 3.03 7.27
N THR A 364 -41.24 2.70 8.30
CA THR A 364 -42.10 1.52 8.32
C THR A 364 -43.30 1.73 7.40
N ILE A 365 -43.76 0.68 6.72
CA ILE A 365 -44.97 0.76 5.87
C ILE A 365 -46.17 1.18 6.74
N PRO A 366 -47.01 2.14 6.28
CA PRO A 366 -48.26 2.51 6.95
C PRO A 366 -49.17 1.30 7.17
N ALA A 367 -49.71 1.16 8.39
CA ALA A 367 -50.54 0.03 8.79
C ALA A 367 -51.80 -0.15 7.92
N GLU A 368 -52.30 0.94 7.35
CA GLU A 368 -53.46 0.97 6.43
C GLU A 368 -53.23 0.16 5.15
N LEU A 369 -51.98 0.07 4.67
CA LEU A 369 -51.61 -0.70 3.47
C LEU A 369 -51.22 -2.15 3.81
N LEU A 370 -50.68 -2.38 5.00
CA LEU A 370 -50.33 -3.74 5.46
C LEU A 370 -51.57 -4.56 5.79
N GLY A 371 -52.55 -3.95 6.46
CA GLY A 371 -53.76 -4.64 6.94
C GLY A 371 -54.44 -5.50 5.88
N PRO A 372 -54.84 -4.97 4.71
CA PRO A 372 -55.52 -5.73 3.67
C PRO A 372 -54.75 -6.95 3.15
N ILE A 373 -53.42 -6.88 3.16
CA ILE A 373 -52.54 -7.89 2.56
C ILE A 373 -52.14 -8.94 3.59
N SER A 374 -51.98 -8.55 4.86
CA SER A 374 -51.72 -9.45 5.98
C SER A 374 -52.97 -10.11 6.57
N ASN A 375 -54.17 -9.57 6.30
CA ASN A 375 -55.42 -10.13 6.79
C ASN A 375 -55.63 -11.57 6.28
N ASN A 376 -56.07 -12.47 7.17
CA ASN A 376 -56.29 -13.89 6.90
C ASN A 376 -55.06 -14.68 6.41
N LEU A 377 -53.83 -14.19 6.65
CA LEU A 377 -52.65 -15.04 6.46
C LEU A 377 -52.65 -16.17 7.49
N PHE A 378 -52.61 -17.42 7.01
CA PHE A 378 -52.59 -18.61 7.85
C PHE A 378 -53.84 -18.76 8.75
N GLY A 379 -54.90 -18.00 8.48
CA GLY A 379 -56.16 -18.11 9.19
C GLY A 379 -56.88 -19.38 8.73
N ALA A 380 -56.96 -20.39 9.59
CA ALA A 380 -57.95 -21.43 9.40
C ALA A 380 -59.32 -20.80 9.65
N GLU A 381 -60.22 -20.81 8.67
CA GLU A 381 -61.65 -20.62 8.97
C GLU A 381 -62.01 -21.70 9.99
N SER A 382 -62.21 -21.30 11.24
CA SER A 382 -62.68 -22.19 12.29
C SER A 382 -64.12 -22.56 11.97
N THR A 383 -64.30 -23.53 11.07
CA THR A 383 -65.54 -24.28 11.03
C THR A 383 -65.57 -25.04 12.34
N ASP A 384 -66.44 -24.63 13.26
CA ASP A 384 -66.80 -25.36 14.48
C ASP A 384 -67.12 -26.80 14.10
N SER A 385 -66.09 -27.64 14.14
CA SER A 385 -66.19 -29.08 13.94
C SER A 385 -66.20 -29.66 15.33
N SER A 386 -67.39 -29.67 15.94
CA SER A 386 -67.67 -30.69 16.93
C SER A 386 -67.26 -32.02 16.30
N VAL A 387 -66.25 -32.65 16.89
CA VAL A 387 -65.71 -33.92 16.42
C VAL A 387 -66.79 -34.97 16.64
N VAL A 388 -67.71 -35.08 15.67
CA VAL A 388 -68.65 -36.19 15.62
C VAL A 388 -67.82 -37.39 15.21
N THR A 389 -67.44 -38.20 16.19
CA THR A 389 -66.81 -39.48 15.89
C THR A 389 -67.81 -40.35 15.13
N PRO A 390 -67.39 -41.15 14.14
CA PRO A 390 -68.30 -42.02 13.39
C PRO A 390 -69.11 -42.98 14.28
N ALA A 391 -68.62 -43.25 15.50
CA ALA A 391 -69.31 -44.00 16.53
C ALA A 391 -70.51 -43.24 17.12
N ASP A 392 -70.41 -41.92 17.32
CA ASP A 392 -71.54 -41.06 17.75
C ASP A 392 -72.61 -40.96 16.65
N GLU A 393 -72.19 -40.92 15.38
CA GLU A 393 -73.13 -40.92 14.26
C GLU A 393 -73.86 -42.27 14.13
N LEU A 394 -73.14 -43.39 14.30
CA LEU A 394 -73.74 -44.73 14.39
C LEU A 394 -74.66 -44.89 15.60
N ALA A 395 -74.26 -44.39 16.77
CA ALA A 395 -75.08 -44.42 17.98
C ALA A 395 -76.35 -43.59 17.79
N SER A 396 -76.26 -42.39 17.21
CA SER A 396 -77.44 -41.55 16.91
C SER A 396 -78.33 -42.13 15.82
N ALA A 397 -77.77 -42.85 14.84
CA ALA A 397 -78.56 -43.52 13.79
C ALA A 397 -79.26 -44.79 14.31
N LEU A 398 -78.62 -45.57 15.19
CA LEU A 398 -79.22 -46.74 15.85
C LEU A 398 -80.23 -46.33 16.94
N LEU A 399 -79.97 -45.27 17.70
CA LEU A 399 -80.90 -44.72 18.69
C LEU A 399 -82.04 -43.92 18.04
N GLY A 400 -81.77 -43.24 16.92
CA GLY A 400 -82.74 -42.43 16.18
C GLY A 400 -83.70 -43.26 15.31
N THR A 401 -83.38 -44.51 15.02
CA THR A 401 -84.27 -45.42 14.27
C THR A 401 -85.26 -46.20 15.15
N ALA A 402 -85.21 -46.04 16.49
CA ALA A 402 -86.08 -46.78 17.43
C ALA A 402 -87.12 -45.91 18.18
N SER A 403 -87.26 -44.61 17.91
CA SER A 403 -88.11 -43.71 18.71
C SER A 403 -89.22 -43.01 17.90
N LYS A 404 -90.15 -43.78 17.33
CA LYS A 404 -91.59 -43.41 17.22
C LYS A 404 -92.35 -44.52 16.50
N VAL A 405 -93.05 -45.36 17.27
CA VAL A 405 -94.08 -46.25 16.74
C VAL A 405 -95.43 -45.65 17.11
N ARG A 406 -96.19 -45.16 16.12
CA ARG A 406 -97.60 -44.79 16.28
C ARG A 406 -98.46 -45.99 15.89
N LEU A 407 -99.08 -46.63 16.87
CA LEU A 407 -100.06 -47.69 16.66
C LEU A 407 -101.44 -47.19 17.10
N ASN A 408 -102.39 -47.18 16.18
CA ASN A 408 -103.79 -46.89 16.45
C ASN A 408 -104.52 -48.21 16.69
N VAL A 409 -104.95 -48.45 17.92
CA VAL A 409 -105.78 -49.60 18.28
C VAL A 409 -107.01 -49.08 19.00
N ALA A 410 -108.18 -49.30 18.41
CA ALA A 410 -109.49 -49.03 19.00
C ALA A 410 -109.68 -47.60 19.56
N GLY A 411 -109.36 -46.58 18.75
CA GLY A 411 -109.79 -45.20 18.98
C GLY A 411 -108.96 -44.39 19.98
N SER A 412 -107.81 -44.89 20.43
CA SER A 412 -106.83 -44.12 21.21
C SER A 412 -105.46 -44.15 20.55
N GLU A 413 -104.85 -42.97 20.40
CA GLU A 413 -103.47 -42.82 19.95
C GLU A 413 -102.53 -42.95 21.16
N LEU A 414 -101.64 -43.94 21.11
CA LEU A 414 -100.64 -44.15 22.16
C LEU A 414 -99.25 -43.87 21.58
N GLU A 415 -98.67 -42.74 21.97
CA GLU A 415 -97.29 -42.37 21.63
C GLU A 415 -96.34 -42.94 22.71
N LEU A 416 -95.49 -43.90 22.32
CA LEU A 416 -94.44 -44.43 23.18
C LEU A 416 -93.10 -43.79 22.80
N ASP A 417 -92.53 -43.01 23.73
CA ASP A 417 -91.24 -42.35 23.61
C ASP A 417 -90.19 -43.05 24.50
N GLY A 418 -89.08 -43.50 23.92
CA GLY A 418 -88.07 -44.36 24.54
C GLY A 418 -87.25 -43.70 25.66
N LYS A 419 -87.46 -42.41 25.95
CA LYS A 419 -86.69 -41.65 26.94
C LYS A 419 -87.04 -41.92 28.41
N LYS A 420 -88.00 -42.80 28.71
CA LYS A 420 -88.43 -43.13 30.09
C LYS A 420 -87.92 -44.45 30.66
N LEU A 421 -87.06 -45.19 29.95
CA LEU A 421 -86.50 -46.46 30.45
C LEU A 421 -85.20 -46.31 31.27
N ASN A 422 -84.77 -45.10 31.62
CA ASN A 422 -83.53 -44.88 32.39
C ASN A 422 -83.74 -44.36 33.83
N LYS A 423 -84.93 -44.57 34.39
CA LYS A 423 -85.20 -44.49 35.84
C LYS A 423 -86.21 -45.56 36.25
N ALA A 424 -85.70 -46.78 36.45
CA ALA A 424 -86.27 -47.81 37.30
C ALA A 424 -85.11 -48.59 37.93
#